data_AF-W2J5A1-F1
#
_entry.id   AF-W2J5A1-F1
#
_cell.length_a   1.000
_cell.length_b   1.000
_cell.length_c   1.000
_cell.angle_alpha   90.00
_cell.angle_beta   90.00
_cell.angle_gamma   90.00
#
_symmetry.space_group_name_H-M   'P 1'
#
loop_
_entity.id
_entity.type
_entity.pdbx_description
1 polymer ?
#
loop_
_entity_poly.entity_id
_entity_poly.type
_entity_poly.pdbx_seq_one_letter_code
_entity_poly.pdbx_strand_id
1 'polypeptide(L)'
;MPTELSPIKSKRMEEKASLQKLNSRLEMYVLGVNELEGAKHAAERELETIRQRMQLELESVRSRLTKELEETRKKLNDEIDQNAKLQTLEQEQHKELVKLRAQQTELGEAKVLVETLRVQLDREKANAVSAKETLSEQTTQLNLARRRVKELERELRGHSAALGDATKELEELRKKSVDFDLTRDAELTKLRREWTAKHLEAQAQWKKDAEDRLQSMEMEVRSHFESVSGSLQTQLDDVRTELESTKTELDRTANDYEESLKARQSLTEKVAQLEREYREVRSKATKDRKAYEETLERFRSSKVAKEREFNELMDVKIALDAEIMKYRRILDREESRVAVATPNTKGRKRKSESSNGTSSKRAKRAIIETETFSSSASAVQIASMNLEKDRIVIKNSSSDPVPLGGWVVRAQMDQIFRFPATYVMRPQSTLTVHSSKRNKNAKNERKKGEDSFLANKFTLNPKGDFVVLVNSDDIPVSMMSEGLPAEEVRAIEAELRADFMDDEVPPSGNCGMM
;
A
#
# COMPACT_ATOMS: atom_id res chain seq x y z
N MET A 1 -170.08 152.43 157.20
CA MET A 1 -169.26 151.20 157.14
C MET A 1 -167.79 151.61 157.02
N PRO A 2 -166.85 150.80 157.54
CA PRO A 2 -165.71 151.34 158.31
C PRO A 2 -164.35 151.38 157.58
N THR A 3 -163.37 152.02 158.23
CA THR A 3 -161.90 151.80 158.17
C THR A 3 -161.15 151.98 156.82
N GLU A 4 -159.94 152.54 156.69
CA GLU A 4 -159.12 153.57 157.40
C GLU A 4 -157.69 153.52 156.76
N LEU A 5 -156.85 154.55 156.58
CA LEU A 5 -156.90 156.05 156.50
C LEU A 5 -155.47 156.52 155.97
N SER A 6 -155.07 157.76 155.64
CA SER A 6 -155.66 159.12 155.64
C SER A 6 -155.07 160.14 154.61
N PRO A 7 -153.76 160.51 154.60
CA PRO A 7 -153.40 161.93 154.43
C PRO A 7 -152.51 162.34 153.22
N ILE A 8 -152.56 163.62 152.81
CA ILE A 8 -151.70 164.23 151.75
C ILE A 8 -151.64 165.79 151.85
N LYS A 9 -150.45 166.42 151.65
CA LYS A 9 -150.24 167.89 151.41
C LYS A 9 -148.74 168.28 151.26
N SER A 10 -148.35 168.98 150.19
CA SER A 10 -147.19 169.94 150.16
C SER A 10 -147.15 170.73 148.83
N LYS A 11 -147.00 170.03 147.70
CA LYS A 11 -147.22 170.46 146.29
C LYS A 11 -146.47 171.67 145.70
N ARG A 12 -146.65 172.88 146.25
CA ARG A 12 -146.93 174.05 145.38
C ARG A 12 -145.75 174.97 145.06
N MET A 13 -144.86 175.25 146.01
CA MET A 13 -143.93 176.39 145.91
C MET A 13 -142.88 176.29 144.79
N GLU A 14 -142.67 175.10 144.22
CA GLU A 14 -141.67 174.87 143.17
C GLU A 14 -142.09 175.40 141.79
N GLU A 15 -143.37 175.78 141.60
CA GLU A 15 -143.89 176.46 140.39
C GLU A 15 -143.00 177.64 139.95
N LYS A 16 -142.76 178.59 140.87
CA LYS A 16 -142.18 179.89 140.51
C LYS A 16 -140.70 179.78 140.12
N ALA A 17 -139.98 178.84 140.72
CA ALA A 17 -138.60 178.53 140.36
C ALA A 17 -138.49 177.96 138.94
N SER A 18 -139.54 177.30 138.42
CA SER A 18 -139.54 176.72 137.07
C SER A 18 -139.47 177.78 135.96
N LEU A 19 -140.15 178.92 136.11
CA LEU A 19 -140.26 179.93 135.04
C LEU A 19 -139.02 180.81 134.91
N GLN A 20 -138.41 181.25 136.02
CA GLN A 20 -137.16 182.02 135.93
C GLN A 20 -136.00 181.15 135.43
N LYS A 21 -136.00 179.87 135.81
CA LYS A 21 -135.12 178.80 135.28
C LYS A 21 -135.42 178.43 133.81
N LEU A 22 -136.54 178.88 133.23
CA LEU A 22 -136.84 178.73 131.81
C LEU A 22 -136.18 179.85 130.98
N ASN A 23 -136.17 181.08 131.47
CA ASN A 23 -135.65 182.22 130.70
C ASN A 23 -134.11 182.18 130.58
N SER A 24 -133.39 181.96 131.68
CA SER A 24 -131.92 181.74 131.63
C SER A 24 -131.52 180.46 130.88
N ARG A 25 -132.46 179.53 130.65
CA ARG A 25 -132.26 178.32 129.86
C ARG A 25 -132.39 178.56 128.36
N LEU A 26 -133.16 179.57 127.92
CA LEU A 26 -133.21 179.99 126.51
C LEU A 26 -131.87 180.58 126.04
N GLU A 27 -131.26 181.42 126.87
CA GLU A 27 -129.94 182.02 126.58
C GLU A 27 -128.83 180.95 126.50
N MET A 28 -128.85 179.97 127.42
CA MET A 28 -127.98 178.78 127.36
C MET A 28 -128.22 177.93 126.11
N TYR A 29 -129.45 177.83 125.58
CA TYR A 29 -129.71 177.08 124.35
C TYR A 29 -129.11 177.74 123.11
N VAL A 30 -129.12 179.08 123.01
CA VAL A 30 -128.57 179.79 121.84
C VAL A 30 -127.05 179.60 121.74
N LEU A 31 -126.32 179.67 122.87
CA LEU A 31 -124.88 179.41 122.88
C LEU A 31 -124.56 177.94 122.57
N GLY A 32 -125.33 177.00 123.13
CA GLY A 32 -125.12 175.56 122.92
C GLY A 32 -125.28 175.10 121.47
N VAL A 33 -126.09 175.79 120.64
CA VAL A 33 -126.22 175.48 119.21
C VAL A 33 -124.89 175.74 118.47
N ASN A 34 -124.25 176.89 118.72
CA ASN A 34 -123.00 177.25 118.05
C ASN A 34 -121.84 176.33 118.44
N GLU A 35 -121.76 175.90 119.71
CA GLU A 35 -120.74 174.93 120.16
C GLU A 35 -120.95 173.54 119.54
N LEU A 36 -122.20 173.08 119.41
CA LEU A 36 -122.54 171.79 118.81
C LEU A 36 -122.25 171.73 117.30
N GLU A 37 -122.52 172.80 116.55
CA GLU A 37 -122.19 172.86 115.12
C GLU A 37 -120.66 172.90 114.90
N GLY A 38 -119.93 173.65 115.74
CA GLY A 38 -118.46 173.66 115.73
C GLY A 38 -117.84 172.28 116.00
N ALA A 39 -118.38 171.55 116.98
CA ALA A 39 -117.91 170.20 117.32
C ALA A 39 -118.16 169.18 116.19
N LYS A 40 -119.30 169.25 115.49
CA LYS A 40 -119.66 168.29 114.42
C LYS A 40 -118.64 168.25 113.29
N HIS A 41 -118.25 169.42 112.77
CA HIS A 41 -117.33 169.50 111.64
C HIS A 41 -115.87 169.15 111.98
N ALA A 42 -115.50 169.01 113.26
CA ALA A 42 -114.21 168.44 113.64
C ALA A 42 -114.19 166.92 113.41
N ALA A 43 -115.17 166.20 113.97
CA ALA A 43 -115.25 164.73 113.91
C ALA A 43 -115.36 164.18 112.47
N GLU A 44 -116.02 164.91 111.58
CA GLU A 44 -116.20 164.50 110.17
C GLU A 44 -114.86 164.40 109.39
N ARG A 45 -113.80 165.11 109.80
CA ARG A 45 -112.50 165.06 109.10
C ARG A 45 -111.59 163.92 109.57
N GLU A 46 -111.57 163.62 110.86
CA GLU A 46 -110.69 162.56 111.41
C GLU A 46 -111.06 161.19 110.83
N LEU A 47 -112.36 160.91 110.73
CA LEU A 47 -112.93 159.64 110.30
C LEU A 47 -112.46 159.22 108.89
N GLU A 48 -112.28 160.17 107.98
CA GLU A 48 -111.87 159.89 106.60
C GLU A 48 -110.36 159.55 106.50
N THR A 49 -109.51 160.16 107.34
CA THR A 49 -108.07 159.86 107.36
C THR A 49 -107.73 158.43 107.80
N ILE A 50 -108.64 157.80 108.56
CA ILE A 50 -108.50 156.43 109.05
C ILE A 50 -108.76 155.42 107.92
N ARG A 51 -109.76 155.66 107.07
CA ARG A 51 -110.16 154.75 105.98
C ARG A 51 -109.04 154.48 104.98
N GLN A 52 -108.41 155.54 104.49
CA GLN A 52 -107.40 155.47 103.44
C GLN A 52 -106.17 154.64 103.87
N ARG A 53 -105.78 154.74 105.15
CA ARG A 53 -104.62 154.01 105.69
C ARG A 53 -104.83 152.49 105.68
N MET A 54 -106.07 152.04 105.91
CA MET A 54 -106.42 150.63 106.06
C MET A 54 -106.46 149.85 104.72
N GLN A 55 -106.59 150.54 103.58
CA GLN A 55 -106.63 149.89 102.26
C GLN A 55 -105.22 149.45 101.79
N LEU A 56 -104.22 150.31 101.97
CA LEU A 56 -102.84 150.06 101.49
C LEU A 56 -102.18 148.84 102.15
N GLU A 57 -102.50 148.56 103.40
CA GLU A 57 -101.96 147.40 104.14
C GLU A 57 -102.48 146.07 103.59
N LEU A 58 -103.75 146.01 103.15
CA LEU A 58 -104.38 144.80 102.61
C LEU A 58 -103.81 144.37 101.26
N GLU A 59 -103.49 145.31 100.37
CA GLU A 59 -102.93 145.01 99.04
C GLU A 59 -101.50 144.50 99.15
N SER A 60 -100.70 145.11 100.03
CA SER A 60 -99.31 144.71 100.32
C SER A 60 -99.19 143.24 100.76
N VAL A 61 -100.02 142.82 101.72
CA VAL A 61 -99.99 141.45 102.27
C VAL A 61 -100.33 140.40 101.21
N ARG A 62 -101.32 140.67 100.35
CA ARG A 62 -101.82 139.70 99.36
C ARG A 62 -100.79 139.38 98.28
N SER A 63 -100.05 140.37 97.81
CA SER A 63 -99.01 140.24 96.77
C SER A 63 -97.89 139.26 97.18
N ARG A 64 -97.50 139.25 98.47
CA ARG A 64 -96.48 138.31 98.97
C ARG A 64 -96.95 136.85 98.87
N LEU A 65 -98.15 136.56 99.36
CA LEU A 65 -98.68 135.18 99.43
C LEU A 65 -98.86 134.54 98.03
N THR A 66 -99.21 135.33 97.01
CA THR A 66 -99.30 134.82 95.63
C THR A 66 -97.95 134.34 95.09
N LYS A 67 -96.85 135.03 95.43
CA LYS A 67 -95.50 134.69 94.94
C LYS A 67 -94.95 133.40 95.56
N GLU A 68 -95.20 133.18 96.85
CA GLU A 68 -94.77 131.97 97.58
C GLU A 68 -95.46 130.70 97.05
N LEU A 69 -96.70 130.81 96.55
CA LEU A 69 -97.44 129.71 95.92
C LEU A 69 -96.91 129.33 94.52
N GLU A 70 -96.30 130.26 93.78
CA GLU A 70 -95.70 129.98 92.47
C GLU A 70 -94.32 129.29 92.62
N GLU A 71 -93.51 129.77 93.56
CA GLU A 71 -92.17 129.22 93.83
C GLU A 71 -92.20 127.78 94.37
N THR A 72 -93.25 127.42 95.12
CA THR A 72 -93.44 126.05 95.63
C THR A 72 -93.89 125.08 94.55
N ARG A 73 -94.81 125.48 93.66
CA ARG A 73 -95.27 124.67 92.52
C ARG A 73 -94.15 124.32 91.55
N LYS A 74 -93.24 125.25 91.29
CA LYS A 74 -92.11 125.03 90.36
C LYS A 74 -91.23 123.86 90.82
N LYS A 75 -90.82 123.86 92.10
CA LYS A 75 -89.98 122.81 92.70
C LYS A 75 -90.61 121.41 92.60
N LEU A 76 -91.93 121.31 92.74
CA LEU A 76 -92.62 120.02 92.63
C LEU A 76 -92.51 119.42 91.22
N ASN A 77 -92.57 120.25 90.17
CA ASN A 77 -92.36 119.77 88.80
C ASN A 77 -90.90 119.37 88.57
N ASP A 78 -89.95 120.16 89.07
CA ASP A 78 -88.51 119.87 88.96
C ASP A 78 -88.13 118.51 89.60
N GLU A 79 -88.82 118.09 90.67
CA GLU A 79 -88.67 116.77 91.32
C GLU A 79 -89.29 115.59 90.54
N ILE A 80 -90.46 115.81 89.92
CA ILE A 80 -91.13 114.80 89.08
C ILE A 80 -90.26 114.49 87.85
N ASP A 81 -89.71 115.54 87.23
CA ASP A 81 -88.80 115.45 86.10
C ASP A 81 -87.47 114.76 86.42
N GLN A 82 -87.04 114.74 87.69
CA GLN A 82 -85.85 114.01 88.12
C GLN A 82 -86.14 112.52 88.34
N ASN A 83 -87.26 112.19 89.00
CA ASN A 83 -87.66 110.79 89.23
C ASN A 83 -87.86 110.02 87.91
N ALA A 84 -88.47 110.64 86.89
CA ALA A 84 -88.62 110.03 85.57
C ALA A 84 -87.26 109.67 84.92
N LYS A 85 -86.25 110.53 85.06
CA LYS A 85 -84.89 110.32 84.52
C LYS A 85 -84.15 109.20 85.25
N LEU A 86 -84.32 109.10 86.56
CA LEU A 86 -83.75 108.00 87.36
C LEU A 86 -84.33 106.64 86.93
N GLN A 87 -85.65 106.54 86.77
CA GLN A 87 -86.31 105.30 86.36
C GLN A 87 -85.87 104.82 84.96
N THR A 88 -85.65 105.73 84.01
CA THR A 88 -85.09 105.35 82.70
C THR A 88 -83.67 104.79 82.81
N LEU A 89 -82.84 105.40 83.67
CA LEU A 89 -81.42 105.04 83.82
C LEU A 89 -81.26 103.68 84.53
N GLU A 90 -82.11 103.36 85.51
CA GLU A 90 -82.16 102.01 86.12
C GLU A 90 -82.52 100.92 85.10
N GLN A 91 -83.50 101.18 84.22
CA GLN A 91 -83.88 100.23 83.17
C GLN A 91 -82.77 100.02 82.13
N GLU A 92 -81.98 101.04 81.84
CA GLU A 92 -80.80 100.93 80.98
C GLU A 92 -79.69 100.10 81.65
N GLN A 93 -79.36 100.38 82.91
CA GLN A 93 -78.39 99.58 83.68
C GLN A 93 -78.79 98.10 83.76
N HIS A 94 -80.08 97.78 83.98
CA HIS A 94 -80.53 96.39 84.02
C HIS A 94 -80.35 95.68 82.67
N LYS A 95 -80.62 96.36 81.54
CA LYS A 95 -80.39 95.83 80.19
C LYS A 95 -78.90 95.54 79.95
N GLU A 96 -78.00 96.43 80.37
CA GLU A 96 -76.55 96.19 80.26
C GLU A 96 -76.07 95.04 81.14
N LEU A 97 -76.58 94.90 82.38
CA LEU A 97 -76.24 93.76 83.25
C LEU A 97 -76.66 92.41 82.66
N VAL A 98 -77.78 92.34 81.94
CA VAL A 98 -78.22 91.12 81.24
C VAL A 98 -77.29 90.81 80.05
N LYS A 99 -76.93 91.82 79.24
CA LYS A 99 -75.96 91.66 78.14
C LYS A 99 -74.59 91.17 78.63
N LEU A 100 -74.07 91.77 79.70
CA LEU A 100 -72.78 91.38 80.29
C LEU A 100 -72.77 89.94 80.79
N ARG A 101 -73.90 89.43 81.31
CA ARG A 101 -74.03 88.01 81.71
C ARG A 101 -74.01 87.07 80.51
N ALA A 102 -74.72 87.40 79.43
CA ALA A 102 -74.69 86.62 78.19
C ALA A 102 -73.28 86.57 77.57
N GLN A 103 -72.61 87.72 77.49
CA GLN A 103 -71.22 87.82 77.02
C GLN A 103 -70.26 87.00 77.90
N GLN A 104 -70.48 86.94 79.21
CA GLN A 104 -69.67 86.13 80.11
C GLN A 104 -69.87 84.62 79.92
N THR A 105 -71.08 84.15 79.58
CA THR A 105 -71.33 82.75 79.21
C THR A 105 -70.74 82.40 77.85
N GLU A 106 -70.93 83.26 76.83
CA GLU A 106 -70.32 83.10 75.50
C GLU A 106 -68.78 83.05 75.59
N LEU A 107 -68.18 83.91 76.41
CA LEU A 107 -66.74 83.91 76.71
C LEU A 107 -66.28 82.64 77.45
N GLY A 108 -67.16 82.00 78.22
CA GLY A 108 -66.91 80.71 78.86
C GLY A 108 -66.85 79.58 77.85
N GLU A 109 -67.86 79.47 76.99
CA GLU A 109 -67.95 78.47 75.92
C GLU A 109 -66.81 78.64 74.92
N ALA A 110 -66.50 79.88 74.50
CA ALA A 110 -65.37 80.19 73.63
C ALA A 110 -64.02 79.75 74.20
N LYS A 111 -63.80 79.82 75.53
CA LYS A 111 -62.58 79.31 76.17
C LYS A 111 -62.48 77.78 76.10
N VAL A 112 -63.58 77.06 76.31
CA VAL A 112 -63.63 75.59 76.19
C VAL A 112 -63.41 75.17 74.73
N LEU A 113 -63.98 75.90 73.77
CA LEU A 113 -63.72 75.70 72.34
C LEU A 113 -62.23 75.91 72.00
N VAL A 114 -61.63 77.00 72.47
CA VAL A 114 -60.19 77.29 72.25
C VAL A 114 -59.30 76.19 72.84
N GLU A 115 -59.60 75.69 74.04
CA GLU A 115 -58.78 74.65 74.67
C GLU A 115 -58.94 73.27 74.02
N THR A 116 -60.16 72.91 73.61
CA THR A 116 -60.39 71.66 72.84
C THR A 116 -59.74 71.72 71.45
N LEU A 117 -59.78 72.88 70.77
CA LEU A 117 -59.06 73.11 69.51
C LEU A 117 -57.54 73.08 69.69
N ARG A 118 -56.98 73.58 70.81
CA ARG A 118 -55.55 73.44 71.13
C ARG A 118 -55.13 71.97 71.24
N VAL A 119 -55.88 71.18 72.02
CA VAL A 119 -55.57 69.74 72.21
C VAL A 119 -55.73 68.95 70.90
N GLN A 120 -56.67 69.32 70.03
CA GLN A 120 -56.75 68.77 68.67
C GLN A 120 -55.54 69.17 67.82
N LEU A 121 -55.19 70.46 67.79
CA LEU A 121 -54.04 70.99 67.05
C LEU A 121 -52.72 70.33 67.49
N ASP A 122 -52.51 70.07 68.78
CA ASP A 122 -51.30 69.43 69.28
C ASP A 122 -51.23 67.92 68.99
N ARG A 123 -52.39 67.24 68.90
CA ARG A 123 -52.45 65.87 68.36
C ARG A 123 -52.12 65.86 66.86
N GLU A 124 -52.66 66.79 66.08
CA GLU A 124 -52.36 66.88 64.65
C GLU A 124 -50.89 67.26 64.39
N LYS A 125 -50.26 68.10 65.23
CA LYS A 125 -48.81 68.31 65.20
C LYS A 125 -48.04 67.02 65.45
N ALA A 126 -48.42 66.23 66.45
CA ALA A 126 -47.75 64.95 66.75
C ALA A 126 -47.91 63.94 65.60
N ASN A 127 -49.12 63.82 65.03
CA ASN A 127 -49.39 63.02 63.84
C ASN A 127 -48.56 63.48 62.63
N ALA A 128 -48.45 64.80 62.41
CA ALA A 128 -47.65 65.35 61.32
C ALA A 128 -46.14 65.12 61.50
N VAL A 129 -45.63 65.07 62.74
CA VAL A 129 -44.23 64.71 63.03
C VAL A 129 -43.97 63.24 62.73
N SER A 130 -44.78 62.30 63.23
CA SER A 130 -44.57 60.86 62.99
C SER A 130 -44.80 60.48 61.51
N ALA A 131 -45.75 61.13 60.83
CA ALA A 131 -45.92 61.00 59.38
C ALA A 131 -44.71 61.53 58.59
N LYS A 132 -44.07 62.61 59.06
CA LYS A 132 -42.84 63.16 58.46
C LYS A 132 -41.62 62.26 58.71
N GLU A 133 -41.51 61.68 59.90
CA GLU A 133 -40.43 60.75 60.25
C GLU A 133 -40.52 59.48 59.40
N THR A 134 -41.68 58.81 59.38
CA THR A 134 -41.92 57.62 58.55
C THR A 134 -41.77 57.89 57.04
N LEU A 135 -42.22 59.05 56.55
CA LEU A 135 -41.96 59.49 55.17
C LEU A 135 -40.45 59.68 54.89
N SER A 136 -39.68 60.17 55.86
CA SER A 136 -38.22 60.31 55.73
C SER A 136 -37.52 58.95 55.70
N GLU A 137 -37.94 58.01 56.55
CA GLU A 137 -37.43 56.63 56.53
C GLU A 137 -37.72 55.95 55.19
N GLN A 138 -38.98 55.97 54.73
CA GLN A 138 -39.38 55.46 53.41
C GLN A 138 -38.60 56.13 52.27
N THR A 139 -38.33 57.44 52.37
CA THR A 139 -37.50 58.17 51.40
C THR A 139 -36.05 57.68 51.39
N THR A 140 -35.45 57.39 52.56
CA THR A 140 -34.10 56.81 52.61
C THR A 140 -34.07 55.37 52.07
N GLN A 141 -35.03 54.53 52.42
CA GLN A 141 -35.16 53.16 51.92
C GLN A 141 -35.36 53.13 50.40
N LEU A 142 -36.24 53.99 49.86
CA LEU A 142 -36.45 54.15 48.42
C LEU A 142 -35.16 54.59 47.70
N ASN A 143 -34.38 55.49 48.30
CA ASN A 143 -33.10 55.93 47.74
C ASN A 143 -32.02 54.83 47.80
N LEU A 144 -31.99 53.99 48.84
CA LEU A 144 -31.12 52.81 48.91
C LEU A 144 -31.51 51.75 47.86
N ALA A 145 -32.81 51.44 47.72
CA ALA A 145 -33.31 50.54 46.70
C ALA A 145 -32.98 51.04 45.28
N ARG A 146 -33.21 52.34 45.00
CA ARG A 146 -32.82 52.98 43.73
C ARG A 146 -31.32 52.91 43.45
N ARG A 147 -30.47 52.99 44.48
CA ARG A 147 -29.01 52.79 44.33
C ARG A 147 -28.68 51.33 43.97
N ARG A 148 -29.25 50.34 44.66
CA ARG A 148 -28.99 48.93 44.33
C ARG A 148 -29.54 48.52 42.96
N VAL A 149 -30.68 49.05 42.54
CA VAL A 149 -31.20 48.84 41.17
C VAL A 149 -30.21 49.39 40.13
N LYS A 150 -29.75 50.64 40.27
CA LYS A 150 -28.74 51.22 39.36
C LYS A 150 -27.42 50.45 39.33
N GLU A 151 -27.03 49.86 40.46
CA GLU A 151 -25.82 49.03 40.53
C GLU A 151 -26.03 47.66 39.87
N LEU A 152 -27.18 47.00 40.08
CA LEU A 152 -27.58 45.80 39.34
C LEU A 152 -27.67 46.06 37.82
N GLU A 153 -28.20 47.21 37.41
CA GLU A 153 -28.22 47.64 36.00
C GLU A 153 -26.81 47.88 35.43
N ARG A 154 -25.83 48.27 36.28
CA ARG A 154 -24.42 48.43 35.89
C ARG A 154 -23.72 47.07 35.80
N GLU A 155 -23.91 46.21 36.79
CA GLU A 155 -23.43 44.82 36.84
C GLU A 155 -23.95 44.05 35.62
N LEU A 156 -25.27 44.08 35.35
CA LEU A 156 -25.91 43.41 34.21
C LEU A 156 -25.37 43.89 32.86
N ARG A 157 -25.16 45.21 32.67
CA ARG A 157 -24.54 45.73 31.44
C ARG A 157 -23.08 45.29 31.29
N GLY A 158 -22.32 45.24 32.39
CA GLY A 158 -20.96 44.70 32.39
C GLY A 158 -20.91 43.23 31.99
N HIS A 159 -21.76 42.39 32.59
CA HIS A 159 -21.87 40.97 32.23
C HIS A 159 -22.38 40.77 30.80
N SER A 160 -23.32 41.58 30.32
CA SER A 160 -23.82 41.51 28.94
C SER A 160 -22.75 41.90 27.91
N ALA A 161 -21.88 42.87 28.22
CA ALA A 161 -20.76 43.23 27.37
C ALA A 161 -19.71 42.10 27.34
N ALA A 162 -19.28 41.63 28.51
CA ALA A 162 -18.31 40.53 28.63
C ALA A 162 -18.80 39.23 27.96
N LEU A 163 -20.08 38.90 28.08
CA LEU A 163 -20.69 37.77 27.36
C LEU A 163 -20.66 38.00 25.84
N GLY A 164 -21.00 39.21 25.39
CA GLY A 164 -20.93 39.59 23.98
C GLY A 164 -19.52 39.43 23.39
N ASP A 165 -18.49 39.92 24.08
CA ASP A 165 -17.11 39.81 23.63
C ASP A 165 -16.60 38.36 23.66
N ALA A 166 -16.92 37.59 24.71
CA ALA A 166 -16.62 36.16 24.77
C ALA A 166 -17.31 35.36 23.65
N THR A 167 -18.55 35.71 23.25
CA THR A 167 -19.22 35.06 22.11
C THR A 167 -18.54 35.36 20.78
N LYS A 168 -18.03 36.59 20.56
CA LYS A 168 -17.26 36.95 19.36
C LYS A 168 -15.94 36.18 19.29
N GLU A 169 -15.20 36.11 20.41
CA GLU A 169 -13.95 35.36 20.48
C GLU A 169 -14.17 33.88 20.18
N LEU A 170 -15.23 33.27 20.75
CA LEU A 170 -15.60 31.88 20.51
C LEU A 170 -16.03 31.64 19.05
N GLU A 171 -16.75 32.59 18.42
CA GLU A 171 -17.02 32.56 16.98
C GLU A 171 -15.78 32.68 16.11
N GLU A 172 -14.83 33.56 16.47
CA GLU A 172 -13.55 33.68 15.77
C GLU A 172 -12.71 32.41 15.89
N LEU A 173 -12.64 31.80 17.08
CA LEU A 173 -11.95 30.53 17.31
C LEU A 173 -12.60 29.39 16.54
N ARG A 174 -13.94 29.36 16.43
CA ARG A 174 -14.67 28.41 15.56
C ARG A 174 -14.32 28.61 14.09
N LYS A 175 -14.31 29.85 13.58
CA LYS A 175 -13.93 30.18 12.19
C LYS A 175 -12.49 29.71 11.93
N LYS A 176 -11.54 30.13 12.77
CA LYS A 176 -10.12 29.71 12.71
C LYS A 176 -9.95 28.18 12.75
N SER A 177 -10.71 27.47 13.59
CA SER A 177 -10.69 26.00 13.62
C SER A 177 -11.18 25.38 12.30
N VAL A 178 -12.28 25.87 11.73
CA VAL A 178 -12.79 25.40 10.44
C VAL A 178 -11.79 25.71 9.31
N ASP A 179 -11.16 26.87 9.32
CA ASP A 179 -10.12 27.25 8.35
C ASP A 179 -8.87 26.35 8.48
N PHE A 180 -8.46 26.00 9.71
CA PHE A 180 -7.40 25.03 9.96
C PHE A 180 -7.77 23.61 9.50
N ASP A 181 -9.00 23.15 9.72
CA ASP A 181 -9.45 21.84 9.24
C ASP A 181 -9.55 21.79 7.71
N LEU A 182 -10.09 22.84 7.07
CA LEU A 182 -10.16 22.95 5.62
C LEU A 182 -8.77 22.98 4.97
N THR A 183 -7.81 23.73 5.54
CA THR A 183 -6.43 23.75 5.04
C THR A 183 -5.73 22.40 5.28
N ARG A 184 -5.86 21.81 6.48
CA ARG A 184 -5.34 20.47 6.80
C ARG A 184 -5.88 19.40 5.84
N ASP A 185 -7.17 19.40 5.54
CA ASP A 185 -7.78 18.42 4.61
C ASP A 185 -7.46 18.73 3.13
N ALA A 186 -7.27 20.00 2.75
CA ALA A 186 -6.74 20.36 1.44
C ALA A 186 -5.29 19.84 1.24
N GLU A 187 -4.42 20.01 2.24
CA GLU A 187 -3.05 19.49 2.24
C GLU A 187 -3.01 17.96 2.27
N LEU A 188 -3.80 17.31 3.13
CA LEU A 188 -3.88 15.85 3.19
C LEU A 188 -4.41 15.26 1.88
N THR A 189 -5.41 15.88 1.24
CA THR A 189 -5.87 15.40 -0.08
C THR A 189 -4.84 15.69 -1.17
N LYS A 190 -4.08 16.79 -1.11
CA LYS A 190 -2.96 17.06 -2.03
C LYS A 190 -1.87 16.00 -1.89
N LEU A 191 -1.39 15.74 -0.67
CA LEU A 191 -0.38 14.73 -0.39
C LEU A 191 -0.83 13.32 -0.79
N ARG A 192 -2.10 12.97 -0.55
CA ARG A 192 -2.69 11.71 -1.05
C ARG A 192 -2.65 11.62 -2.58
N ARG A 193 -3.10 12.66 -3.30
CA ARG A 193 -3.06 12.70 -4.78
C ARG A 193 -1.63 12.54 -5.30
N GLU A 194 -0.69 13.31 -4.76
CA GLU A 194 0.73 13.23 -5.15
C GLU A 194 1.35 11.87 -4.87
N TRP A 195 1.04 11.25 -3.73
CA TRP A 195 1.53 9.91 -3.39
C TRP A 195 0.92 8.84 -4.30
N THR A 196 -0.39 8.91 -4.60
CA THR A 196 -1.03 8.00 -5.56
C THR A 196 -0.49 8.18 -6.98
N ALA A 197 -0.19 9.41 -7.40
CA ALA A 197 0.42 9.68 -8.71
C ALA A 197 1.82 9.06 -8.78
N LYS A 198 2.70 9.36 -7.81
CA LYS A 198 4.06 8.78 -7.72
C LYS A 198 4.05 7.24 -7.64
N HIS A 199 3.07 6.66 -6.96
CA HIS A 199 2.90 5.20 -6.90
C HIS A 199 2.49 4.60 -8.26
N LEU A 200 1.55 5.22 -8.96
CA LEU A 200 1.12 4.78 -10.30
C LEU A 200 2.22 5.01 -11.36
N GLU A 201 2.93 6.14 -11.30
CA GLU A 201 4.11 6.44 -12.13
C GLU A 201 5.21 5.39 -11.93
N ALA A 202 5.57 5.09 -10.67
CA ALA A 202 6.53 4.05 -10.35
C ALA A 202 6.05 2.66 -10.81
N GLN A 203 4.77 2.32 -10.65
CA GLN A 203 4.23 1.05 -11.13
C GLN A 203 4.25 0.96 -12.66
N ALA A 204 3.98 2.05 -13.37
CA ALA A 204 4.06 2.12 -14.83
C ALA A 204 5.50 2.01 -15.32
N GLN A 205 6.45 2.69 -14.66
CA GLN A 205 7.89 2.55 -14.92
C GLN A 205 8.36 1.11 -14.69
N TRP A 206 8.03 0.49 -13.55
CA TRP A 206 8.40 -0.91 -13.27
C TRP A 206 7.81 -1.92 -14.26
N LYS A 207 6.59 -1.69 -14.77
CA LYS A 207 6.02 -2.49 -15.86
C LYS A 207 6.80 -2.32 -17.15
N LYS A 208 7.01 -1.06 -17.58
CA LYS A 208 7.77 -0.74 -18.79
C LYS A 208 9.19 -1.30 -18.74
N ASP A 209 9.90 -1.12 -17.63
CA ASP A 209 11.24 -1.67 -17.41
C ASP A 209 11.26 -3.20 -17.48
N ALA A 210 10.22 -3.89 -17.01
CA ALA A 210 10.11 -5.34 -17.12
C ALA A 210 9.78 -5.79 -18.55
N GLU A 211 8.91 -5.07 -19.25
CA GLU A 211 8.54 -5.29 -20.66
C GLU A 211 9.73 -5.04 -21.59
N ASP A 212 10.46 -3.93 -21.43
CA ASP A 212 11.67 -3.59 -22.19
C ASP A 212 12.78 -4.64 -21.96
N ARG A 213 12.98 -5.09 -20.71
CA ARG A 213 13.97 -6.15 -20.39
C ARG A 213 13.57 -7.50 -20.97
N LEU A 214 12.29 -7.86 -20.93
CA LEU A 214 11.79 -9.09 -21.55
C LEU A 214 11.98 -9.04 -23.07
N GLN A 215 11.69 -7.91 -23.71
CA GLN A 215 11.93 -7.70 -25.14
C GLN A 215 13.43 -7.79 -25.49
N SER A 216 14.33 -7.21 -24.68
CA SER A 216 15.79 -7.36 -24.87
C SER A 216 16.20 -8.83 -24.81
N MET A 217 15.81 -9.54 -23.76
CA MET A 217 16.08 -10.97 -23.59
C MET A 217 15.52 -11.82 -24.74
N GLU A 218 14.30 -11.53 -25.21
CA GLU A 218 13.73 -12.21 -26.38
C GLU A 218 14.51 -11.91 -27.67
N MET A 219 14.94 -10.67 -27.90
CA MET A 219 15.76 -10.30 -29.07
C MET A 219 17.15 -10.94 -29.02
N GLU A 220 17.79 -10.96 -27.84
CA GLU A 220 19.09 -11.60 -27.61
C GLU A 220 19.01 -13.12 -27.83
N VAL A 221 17.98 -13.78 -27.29
CA VAL A 221 17.73 -15.22 -27.47
C VAL A 221 17.41 -15.56 -28.93
N ARG A 222 16.56 -14.78 -29.61
CA ARG A 222 16.28 -14.95 -31.05
C ARG A 222 17.54 -14.77 -31.90
N SER A 223 18.32 -13.72 -31.63
CA SER A 223 19.58 -13.44 -32.32
C SER A 223 20.61 -14.55 -32.13
N HIS A 224 20.73 -15.09 -30.91
CA HIS A 224 21.58 -16.25 -30.62
C HIS A 224 21.12 -17.50 -31.38
N PHE A 225 19.82 -17.82 -31.38
CA PHE A 225 19.30 -18.97 -32.13
C PHE A 225 19.44 -18.82 -33.64
N GLU A 226 19.25 -17.62 -34.20
CA GLU A 226 19.47 -17.35 -35.61
C GLU A 226 20.96 -17.52 -35.98
N SER A 227 21.86 -16.97 -35.17
CA SER A 227 23.31 -17.09 -35.34
C SER A 227 23.79 -18.55 -35.29
N VAL A 228 23.31 -19.33 -34.31
CA VAL A 228 23.62 -20.77 -34.21
C VAL A 228 23.01 -21.55 -35.38
N SER A 229 21.77 -21.24 -35.78
CA SER A 229 21.10 -21.90 -36.91
C SER A 229 21.82 -21.62 -38.24
N GLY A 230 22.21 -20.37 -38.49
CA GLY A 230 23.03 -19.99 -39.64
C GLY A 230 24.39 -20.66 -39.64
N SER A 231 25.07 -20.73 -38.48
CA SER A 231 26.36 -21.43 -38.37
C SER A 231 26.25 -22.93 -38.62
N LEU A 232 25.17 -23.57 -38.15
CA LEU A 232 24.89 -24.98 -38.44
C LEU A 232 24.52 -25.21 -39.91
N GLN A 233 23.80 -24.27 -40.54
CA GLN A 233 23.53 -24.32 -41.98
C GLN A 233 24.83 -24.20 -42.79
N THR A 234 25.72 -23.23 -42.49
CA THR A 234 27.01 -23.11 -43.19
C THR A 234 27.87 -24.35 -43.00
N GLN A 235 27.98 -24.90 -41.79
CA GLN A 235 28.74 -26.15 -41.55
C GLN A 235 28.15 -27.35 -42.31
N LEU A 236 26.82 -27.40 -42.47
CA LEU A 236 26.14 -28.47 -43.18
C LEU A 236 26.31 -28.34 -44.70
N ASP A 237 26.37 -27.12 -45.23
CA ASP A 237 26.72 -26.85 -46.63
C ASP A 237 28.22 -27.03 -46.92
N ASP A 238 29.12 -26.66 -46.02
CA ASP A 238 30.55 -26.99 -46.09
C ASP A 238 30.73 -28.51 -46.22
N VAL A 239 30.14 -29.29 -45.30
CA VAL A 239 30.19 -30.76 -45.32
C VAL A 239 29.51 -31.37 -46.55
N ARG A 240 28.47 -30.73 -47.12
CA ARG A 240 27.94 -31.11 -48.44
C ARG A 240 28.98 -30.91 -49.55
N THR A 241 29.69 -29.77 -49.58
CA THR A 241 30.72 -29.54 -50.60
C THR A 241 31.93 -30.47 -50.44
N GLU A 242 32.34 -30.81 -49.21
CA GLU A 242 33.35 -31.85 -48.95
C GLU A 242 32.88 -33.25 -49.36
N LEU A 243 31.58 -33.56 -49.18
CA LEU A 243 31.00 -34.83 -49.62
C LEU A 243 30.96 -34.94 -51.15
N GLU A 244 30.56 -33.88 -51.87
CA GLU A 244 30.58 -33.91 -53.33
C GLU A 244 32.01 -33.87 -53.90
N SER A 245 32.96 -33.16 -53.28
CA SER A 245 34.35 -33.19 -53.74
C SER A 245 34.96 -34.60 -53.57
N THR A 246 34.83 -35.21 -52.39
CA THR A 246 35.33 -36.56 -52.11
C THR A 246 34.61 -37.65 -52.92
N LYS A 247 33.33 -37.50 -53.26
CA LYS A 247 32.66 -38.34 -54.27
C LYS A 247 33.36 -38.22 -55.64
N THR A 248 33.58 -37.01 -56.15
CA THR A 248 34.25 -36.87 -57.46
C THR A 248 35.69 -37.37 -57.45
N GLU A 249 36.39 -37.36 -56.31
CA GLU A 249 37.71 -37.99 -56.16
C GLU A 249 37.62 -39.53 -56.12
N LEU A 250 36.60 -40.09 -55.45
CA LEU A 250 36.31 -41.51 -55.49
C LEU A 250 35.98 -41.99 -56.91
N ASP A 251 35.15 -41.23 -57.65
CA ASP A 251 34.80 -41.54 -59.04
C ASP A 251 36.04 -41.49 -59.95
N ARG A 252 36.93 -40.49 -59.79
CA ARG A 252 38.21 -40.42 -60.53
C ARG A 252 39.08 -41.65 -60.23
N THR A 253 39.33 -41.93 -58.96
CA THR A 253 40.19 -43.06 -58.55
C THR A 253 39.59 -44.44 -58.90
N ALA A 254 38.26 -44.57 -58.96
CA ALA A 254 37.59 -45.76 -59.47
C ALA A 254 37.82 -45.95 -60.98
N ASN A 255 37.72 -44.88 -61.78
CA ASN A 255 38.05 -44.91 -63.21
C ASN A 255 39.54 -45.25 -63.44
N ASP A 256 40.47 -44.61 -62.71
CA ASP A 256 41.91 -44.91 -62.76
C ASP A 256 42.20 -46.39 -62.42
N TYR A 257 41.49 -46.94 -61.42
CA TYR A 257 41.60 -48.35 -61.04
C TYR A 257 41.06 -49.29 -62.13
N GLU A 258 39.94 -48.95 -62.77
CA GLU A 258 39.41 -49.69 -63.90
C GLU A 258 40.36 -49.68 -65.10
N GLU A 259 40.95 -48.54 -65.45
CA GLU A 259 41.95 -48.46 -66.52
C GLU A 259 43.20 -49.28 -66.18
N SER A 260 43.68 -49.22 -64.94
CA SER A 260 44.76 -50.07 -64.42
C SER A 260 44.40 -51.56 -64.46
N LEU A 261 43.15 -51.94 -64.20
CA LEU A 261 42.67 -53.32 -64.32
C LEU A 261 42.65 -53.78 -65.79
N LYS A 262 42.10 -52.97 -66.70
CA LYS A 262 42.08 -53.24 -68.16
C LYS A 262 43.51 -53.34 -68.72
N ALA A 263 44.41 -52.47 -68.29
CA ALA A 263 45.83 -52.54 -68.64
C ALA A 263 46.49 -53.85 -68.16
N ARG A 264 46.31 -54.22 -66.88
CA ARG A 264 46.80 -55.49 -66.31
C ARG A 264 46.24 -56.72 -67.04
N GLN A 265 44.96 -56.72 -67.40
CA GLN A 265 44.35 -57.77 -68.20
C GLN A 265 45.05 -57.89 -69.57
N SER A 266 45.21 -56.79 -70.31
CA SER A 266 45.89 -56.80 -71.62
C SER A 266 47.35 -57.29 -71.54
N LEU A 267 48.07 -56.97 -70.46
CA LEU A 267 49.43 -57.46 -70.22
C LEU A 267 49.44 -58.96 -69.88
N THR A 268 48.47 -59.43 -69.10
CA THR A 268 48.30 -60.86 -68.79
C THR A 268 47.99 -61.67 -70.04
N GLU A 269 47.16 -61.14 -70.94
CA GLU A 269 46.87 -61.76 -72.25
C GLU A 269 48.11 -61.82 -73.15
N LYS A 270 48.89 -60.74 -73.24
CA LYS A 270 50.16 -60.70 -73.99
C LYS A 270 51.17 -61.71 -73.45
N VAL A 271 51.32 -61.83 -72.12
CA VAL A 271 52.16 -62.87 -71.50
C VAL A 271 51.65 -64.27 -71.88
N ALA A 272 50.35 -64.51 -71.79
CA ALA A 272 49.77 -65.79 -72.20
C ALA A 272 49.92 -66.07 -73.72
N GLN A 273 49.97 -65.05 -74.59
CA GLN A 273 50.27 -65.19 -76.02
C GLN A 273 51.74 -65.59 -76.22
N LEU A 274 52.69 -64.84 -75.66
CA LEU A 274 54.12 -65.14 -75.72
C LEU A 274 54.46 -66.53 -75.15
N GLU A 275 53.77 -66.98 -74.10
CA GLU A 275 53.91 -68.35 -73.60
C GLU A 275 53.41 -69.41 -74.60
N ARG A 276 52.31 -69.17 -75.32
CA ARG A 276 51.82 -70.09 -76.36
C ARG A 276 52.82 -70.17 -77.51
N GLU A 277 53.32 -69.03 -77.98
CA GLU A 277 54.34 -68.94 -79.04
C GLU A 277 55.63 -69.67 -78.64
N TYR A 278 56.11 -69.43 -77.41
CA TYR A 278 57.29 -70.14 -76.87
C TYR A 278 57.06 -71.66 -76.78
N ARG A 279 55.88 -72.10 -76.33
CA ARG A 279 55.49 -73.52 -76.31
C ARG A 279 55.42 -74.11 -77.72
N GLU A 280 54.95 -73.35 -78.71
CA GLU A 280 54.92 -73.76 -80.12
C GLU A 280 56.30 -73.87 -80.75
N VAL A 281 57.17 -72.85 -80.59
CA VAL A 281 58.55 -72.88 -81.10
C VAL A 281 59.31 -74.06 -80.50
N ARG A 282 59.13 -74.32 -79.21
CA ARG A 282 59.70 -75.49 -78.52
C ARG A 282 59.12 -76.81 -79.03
N SER A 283 57.84 -76.85 -79.41
CA SER A 283 57.18 -78.02 -80.02
C SER A 283 57.68 -78.28 -81.45
N LYS A 284 57.87 -77.23 -82.25
CA LYS A 284 58.46 -77.28 -83.61
C LYS A 284 59.88 -77.83 -83.52
N ALA A 285 60.78 -77.17 -82.79
CA ALA A 285 62.17 -77.60 -82.61
C ALA A 285 62.33 -79.03 -82.06
N THR A 286 61.40 -79.51 -81.21
CA THR A 286 61.43 -80.90 -80.72
C THR A 286 60.84 -81.95 -81.68
N LYS A 287 59.99 -81.55 -82.63
CA LYS A 287 59.62 -82.37 -83.80
C LYS A 287 60.74 -82.40 -84.84
N ASP A 288 61.33 -81.25 -85.14
CA ASP A 288 62.40 -81.13 -86.14
C ASP A 288 63.60 -81.99 -85.76
N ARG A 289 64.03 -81.94 -84.48
CA ARG A 289 65.07 -82.83 -83.95
C ARG A 289 64.73 -84.32 -84.14
N LYS A 290 63.48 -84.73 -83.93
CA LYS A 290 63.06 -86.12 -84.17
C LYS A 290 63.12 -86.48 -85.67
N ALA A 291 62.72 -85.58 -86.57
CA ALA A 291 62.81 -85.81 -88.00
C ALA A 291 64.28 -85.95 -88.48
N TYR A 292 65.20 -85.18 -87.90
CA TYR A 292 66.64 -85.37 -88.12
C TYR A 292 67.16 -86.70 -87.55
N GLU A 293 66.69 -87.12 -86.37
CA GLU A 293 67.02 -88.43 -85.78
C GLU A 293 66.51 -89.60 -86.65
N GLU A 294 65.26 -89.54 -87.13
CA GLU A 294 64.68 -90.53 -88.05
C GLU A 294 65.41 -90.59 -89.40
N THR A 295 65.78 -89.45 -89.98
CA THR A 295 66.48 -89.42 -91.28
C THR A 295 67.90 -89.96 -91.16
N LEU A 296 68.62 -89.65 -90.08
CA LEU A 296 69.89 -90.29 -89.75
C LEU A 296 69.75 -91.82 -89.59
N GLU A 297 68.67 -92.29 -88.99
CA GLU A 297 68.39 -93.72 -88.85
C GLU A 297 68.04 -94.40 -90.20
N ARG A 298 67.29 -93.73 -91.08
CA ARG A 298 67.06 -94.18 -92.48
C ARG A 298 68.36 -94.26 -93.29
N PHE A 299 69.28 -93.30 -93.14
CA PHE A 299 70.59 -93.39 -93.80
C PHE A 299 71.45 -94.54 -93.24
N ARG A 300 71.41 -94.79 -91.93
CA ARG A 300 72.09 -95.94 -91.30
C ARG A 300 71.53 -97.27 -91.80
N SER A 301 70.21 -97.45 -91.85
CA SER A 301 69.59 -98.69 -92.31
C SER A 301 69.78 -98.94 -93.81
N SER A 302 69.72 -97.88 -94.63
CA SER A 302 70.05 -97.92 -96.06
C SER A 302 71.51 -98.35 -96.32
N LYS A 303 72.47 -97.79 -95.56
CA LYS A 303 73.88 -98.22 -95.61
C LYS A 303 74.02 -99.71 -95.31
N VAL A 304 73.41 -100.18 -94.22
CA VAL A 304 73.44 -101.60 -93.83
C VAL A 304 72.75 -102.50 -94.86
N ALA A 305 71.70 -102.03 -95.55
CA ALA A 305 71.07 -102.76 -96.65
C ALA A 305 72.03 -102.93 -97.84
N LYS A 306 72.71 -101.85 -98.27
CA LYS A 306 73.74 -101.94 -99.34
C LYS A 306 74.94 -102.80 -98.95
N GLU A 307 75.29 -102.84 -97.67
CA GLU A 307 76.31 -103.78 -97.15
C GLU A 307 75.85 -105.25 -97.21
N ARG A 308 74.54 -105.55 -97.18
CA ARG A 308 74.03 -106.91 -97.44
C ARG A 308 74.00 -107.26 -98.93
N GLU A 309 73.43 -106.39 -99.77
CA GLU A 309 73.38 -106.60 -101.23
C GLU A 309 74.77 -106.89 -101.82
N PHE A 310 75.80 -106.20 -101.33
CA PHE A 310 77.19 -106.42 -101.72
C PHE A 310 77.71 -107.82 -101.34
N ASN A 311 77.33 -108.33 -100.16
CA ASN A 311 77.72 -109.68 -99.72
C ASN A 311 76.96 -110.76 -100.49
N GLU A 312 75.65 -110.59 -100.73
CA GLU A 312 74.85 -111.51 -101.53
C GLU A 312 75.40 -111.63 -102.97
N LEU A 313 75.82 -110.52 -103.57
CA LEU A 313 76.49 -110.51 -104.88
C LEU A 313 77.88 -111.20 -104.83
N MET A 314 78.62 -111.06 -103.73
CA MET A 314 79.87 -111.79 -103.51
C MET A 314 79.64 -113.31 -103.42
N ASP A 315 78.58 -113.75 -102.74
CA ASP A 315 78.24 -115.17 -102.60
C ASP A 315 77.80 -115.78 -103.95
N VAL A 316 77.00 -115.06 -104.75
CA VAL A 316 76.66 -115.47 -106.13
C VAL A 316 77.93 -115.57 -107.00
N LYS A 317 78.86 -114.62 -106.87
CA LYS A 317 80.15 -114.66 -107.57
C LYS A 317 80.98 -115.89 -107.17
N ILE A 318 81.00 -116.25 -105.89
CA ILE A 318 81.69 -117.45 -105.38
C ILE A 318 81.02 -118.73 -105.91
N ALA A 319 79.70 -118.78 -106.01
CA ALA A 319 78.97 -119.92 -106.58
C ALA A 319 79.29 -120.12 -108.07
N LEU A 320 79.33 -119.04 -108.86
CA LEU A 320 79.69 -119.09 -110.29
C LEU A 320 81.15 -119.54 -110.50
N ASP A 321 82.10 -119.06 -109.69
CA ASP A 321 83.50 -119.55 -109.73
C ASP A 321 83.57 -121.07 -109.48
N ALA A 322 82.80 -121.57 -108.50
CA ALA A 322 82.77 -123.00 -108.17
C ALA A 322 82.13 -123.85 -109.28
N GLU A 323 81.14 -123.30 -110.00
CA GLU A 323 80.50 -123.99 -111.13
C GLU A 323 81.41 -123.98 -112.38
N ILE A 324 82.12 -122.87 -112.65
CA ILE A 324 83.19 -122.81 -113.66
C ILE A 324 84.28 -123.83 -113.36
N MET A 325 84.68 -124.01 -112.09
CA MET A 325 85.59 -125.07 -111.68
C MET A 325 85.03 -126.49 -111.91
N LYS A 326 83.71 -126.68 -111.82
CA LYS A 326 83.05 -127.96 -112.10
C LYS A 326 83.03 -128.28 -113.60
N TYR A 327 82.76 -127.30 -114.46
CA TYR A 327 82.84 -127.47 -115.92
C TYR A 327 84.28 -127.78 -116.38
N ARG A 328 85.27 -127.06 -115.82
CA ARG A 328 86.70 -127.36 -116.07
C ARG A 328 87.05 -128.81 -115.72
N ARG A 329 86.66 -129.31 -114.53
CA ARG A 329 86.91 -130.70 -114.11
C ARG A 329 86.36 -131.79 -115.02
N ILE A 330 85.33 -131.52 -115.82
CA ILE A 330 84.78 -132.51 -116.77
C ILE A 330 85.68 -132.56 -118.02
N LEU A 331 86.04 -131.40 -118.58
CA LEU A 331 86.96 -131.29 -119.72
C LEU A 331 88.39 -131.73 -119.35
N ASP A 332 88.83 -131.46 -118.11
CA ASP A 332 90.10 -131.95 -117.53
C ASP A 332 90.19 -133.48 -117.47
N ARG A 333 89.08 -134.21 -117.59
CA ARG A 333 89.08 -135.69 -117.64
C ARG A 333 89.28 -136.23 -119.05
N GLU A 334 89.07 -135.43 -120.09
CA GLU A 334 88.96 -135.89 -121.48
C GLU A 334 90.23 -135.59 -122.30
N GLU A 335 90.69 -134.33 -122.32
CA GLU A 335 91.84 -133.93 -123.15
C GLU A 335 93.12 -133.56 -122.38
N SER A 336 93.05 -133.40 -121.05
CA SER A 336 94.23 -133.22 -120.18
C SER A 336 95.01 -134.52 -119.94
N ARG A 337 95.26 -135.29 -121.01
CA ARG A 337 96.36 -136.29 -121.09
C ARG A 337 97.75 -135.61 -121.04
N VAL A 338 97.77 -134.27 -121.00
CA VAL A 338 98.94 -133.41 -120.78
C VAL A 338 98.66 -132.46 -119.59
N ALA A 339 98.86 -133.01 -118.39
CA ALA A 339 99.71 -132.44 -117.32
C ALA A 339 99.70 -130.90 -117.09
N VAL A 340 99.09 -130.38 -116.01
CA VAL A 340 99.66 -130.23 -114.64
C VAL A 340 100.71 -129.09 -114.53
N ALA A 341 100.30 -127.86 -114.18
CA ALA A 341 100.39 -127.21 -112.84
C ALA A 341 101.61 -126.23 -112.70
N THR A 342 101.85 -125.36 -111.68
CA THR A 342 101.30 -125.22 -110.30
C THR A 342 101.09 -123.73 -109.79
N PRO A 343 101.73 -123.10 -108.73
CA PRO A 343 100.99 -122.66 -107.51
C PRO A 343 101.23 -121.23 -106.86
N ASN A 344 100.43 -120.92 -105.81
CA ASN A 344 100.81 -120.33 -104.46
C ASN A 344 100.63 -118.80 -104.09
N THR A 345 99.83 -118.42 -103.05
CA THR A 345 99.77 -117.06 -102.38
C THR A 345 98.98 -117.03 -101.01
N LYS A 346 99.22 -116.10 -100.03
CA LYS A 346 98.47 -115.90 -98.71
C LYS A 346 98.69 -114.54 -97.94
N GLY A 347 97.75 -114.06 -97.08
CA GLY A 347 98.02 -113.28 -95.80
C GLY A 347 97.19 -112.00 -95.36
N ARG A 348 97.04 -111.73 -94.02
CA ARG A 348 96.57 -110.50 -93.22
C ARG A 348 95.08 -110.36 -92.68
N LYS A 349 94.83 -109.68 -91.51
CA LYS A 349 93.49 -109.27 -90.87
C LYS A 349 93.60 -108.27 -89.64
N ARG A 350 92.51 -107.66 -89.08
CA ARG A 350 92.44 -106.78 -87.83
C ARG A 350 91.02 -106.69 -87.09
N LYS A 351 90.81 -105.84 -86.05
CA LYS A 351 89.65 -105.73 -85.06
C LYS A 351 89.55 -104.36 -84.28
N SER A 352 88.37 -103.91 -83.72
CA SER A 352 88.14 -102.85 -82.64
C SER A 352 86.64 -102.57 -82.23
N GLU A 353 86.32 -102.05 -81.00
CA GLU A 353 84.93 -101.85 -80.40
C GLU A 353 84.74 -100.64 -79.38
N SER A 354 83.51 -100.25 -78.92
CA SER A 354 83.21 -99.16 -77.89
C SER A 354 81.76 -99.08 -77.24
N SER A 355 81.50 -98.27 -76.17
CA SER A 355 80.21 -98.10 -75.36
C SER A 355 80.27 -96.98 -74.23
N ASN A 356 79.29 -96.52 -73.39
CA ASN A 356 77.78 -96.25 -73.37
C ASN A 356 77.29 -95.65 -71.96
N GLY A 357 76.11 -94.99 -71.77
CA GLY A 357 75.44 -94.69 -70.43
C GLY A 357 74.53 -93.41 -70.21
N THR A 358 73.50 -93.39 -69.30
CA THR A 358 72.57 -92.22 -68.93
C THR A 358 71.78 -92.31 -67.55
N SER A 359 71.18 -91.21 -66.98
CA SER A 359 70.13 -91.19 -65.85
C SER A 359 69.49 -89.78 -65.49
N SER A 360 68.30 -89.61 -64.81
CA SER A 360 67.76 -88.27 -64.28
C SER A 360 66.39 -88.15 -63.45
N LYS A 361 66.28 -87.20 -62.46
CA LYS A 361 65.14 -86.27 -61.97
C LYS A 361 63.76 -86.70 -61.31
N ARG A 362 63.27 -86.04 -60.19
CA ARG A 362 61.81 -85.80 -59.77
C ARG A 362 61.51 -84.88 -58.51
N ALA A 363 60.23 -84.57 -58.11
CA ALA A 363 59.76 -83.62 -57.02
C ALA A 363 58.23 -83.65 -56.55
N LYS A 364 57.83 -82.81 -55.54
CA LYS A 364 56.47 -82.32 -54.99
C LYS A 364 55.52 -83.28 -54.19
N ARG A 365 54.52 -82.89 -53.34
CA ARG A 365 53.94 -81.59 -52.76
C ARG A 365 54.13 -81.52 -51.20
N ALA A 366 53.25 -81.29 -50.17
CA ALA A 366 51.80 -81.00 -49.86
C ALA A 366 51.69 -80.35 -48.41
N ILE A 367 50.59 -79.90 -47.75
CA ILE A 367 49.12 -79.74 -48.00
C ILE A 367 48.51 -78.41 -47.38
N ILE A 368 47.54 -78.43 -46.43
CA ILE A 368 46.67 -77.36 -45.79
C ILE A 368 46.19 -77.91 -44.36
N GLU A 369 45.39 -77.43 -43.34
CA GLU A 369 44.27 -76.47 -42.95
C GLU A 369 44.33 -76.11 -41.40
N THR A 370 43.96 -74.92 -40.87
CA THR A 370 42.69 -74.38 -40.21
C THR A 370 42.35 -74.80 -38.75
N GLU A 371 42.14 -73.85 -37.79
CA GLU A 371 41.28 -73.94 -36.55
C GLU A 371 41.24 -72.63 -35.68
N THR A 372 40.50 -72.62 -34.55
CA THR A 372 39.97 -71.46 -33.79
C THR A 372 40.12 -71.58 -32.25
N PHE A 373 40.23 -70.46 -31.48
CA PHE A 373 40.25 -70.48 -29.99
C PHE A 373 39.73 -69.19 -29.32
N SER A 374 39.15 -69.32 -28.10
CA SER A 374 38.81 -68.24 -27.16
C SER A 374 38.80 -68.76 -25.70
N SER A 375 39.50 -68.11 -24.75
CA SER A 375 39.49 -68.49 -23.31
C SER A 375 40.20 -67.49 -22.36
N SER A 376 40.08 -66.17 -22.54
CA SER A 376 40.99 -65.20 -21.87
C SER A 376 40.31 -63.97 -21.22
N ALA A 377 39.02 -64.03 -20.93
CA ALA A 377 38.18 -62.83 -20.72
C ALA A 377 38.29 -62.12 -19.35
N SER A 378 38.89 -62.70 -18.30
CA SER A 378 38.90 -62.11 -16.95
C SER A 378 40.14 -61.26 -16.60
N ALA A 379 41.12 -61.16 -17.50
CA ALA A 379 42.43 -60.55 -17.22
C ALA A 379 42.62 -59.11 -17.73
N VAL A 380 41.60 -58.53 -18.38
CA VAL A 380 41.67 -57.21 -19.02
C VAL A 380 40.81 -56.21 -18.25
N GLN A 381 41.42 -55.12 -17.78
CA GLN A 381 40.79 -54.14 -16.89
C GLN A 381 40.96 -52.72 -17.40
N ILE A 382 40.01 -51.84 -17.09
CA ILE A 382 40.18 -50.40 -17.31
C ILE A 382 41.13 -49.87 -16.22
N ALA A 383 42.24 -49.25 -16.65
CA ALA A 383 43.35 -48.89 -15.76
C ALA A 383 43.45 -47.38 -15.45
N SER A 384 42.96 -46.52 -16.35
CA SER A 384 42.70 -45.10 -16.05
C SER A 384 41.76 -44.48 -17.09
N MET A 385 41.00 -43.48 -16.66
CA MET A 385 40.20 -42.61 -17.51
C MET A 385 40.82 -41.21 -17.48
N ASN A 386 40.43 -40.34 -18.41
CA ASN A 386 40.62 -38.91 -18.26
C ASN A 386 39.54 -38.17 -19.05
N LEU A 387 38.60 -37.54 -18.33
CA LEU A 387 37.45 -36.85 -18.91
C LEU A 387 37.84 -35.64 -19.80
N GLU A 388 38.87 -34.87 -19.44
CA GLU A 388 39.30 -33.68 -20.20
C GLU A 388 39.90 -34.03 -21.56
N LYS A 389 40.76 -35.05 -21.60
CA LYS A 389 41.40 -35.55 -22.84
C LYS A 389 40.58 -36.61 -23.56
N ASP A 390 39.38 -36.91 -23.06
CA ASP A 390 38.39 -37.79 -23.69
C ASP A 390 39.01 -39.17 -24.00
N ARG A 391 39.66 -39.78 -22.99
CA ARG A 391 40.62 -40.89 -23.16
C ARG A 391 40.45 -41.98 -22.11
N ILE A 392 40.50 -43.24 -22.53
CA ILE A 392 40.44 -44.45 -21.69
C ILE A 392 41.70 -45.29 -21.93
N VAL A 393 42.34 -45.75 -20.86
CA VAL A 393 43.45 -46.72 -20.92
C VAL A 393 42.98 -48.04 -20.35
N ILE A 394 43.04 -49.08 -21.17
CA ILE A 394 42.78 -50.47 -20.80
C ILE A 394 44.12 -51.19 -20.67
N LYS A 395 44.24 -52.09 -19.70
CA LYS A 395 45.44 -52.90 -19.47
C LYS A 395 45.08 -54.38 -19.46
N ASN A 396 45.81 -55.17 -20.23
CA ASN A 396 45.83 -56.61 -20.06
C ASN A 396 46.86 -56.98 -18.99
N SER A 397 46.48 -57.77 -18.00
CA SER A 397 47.38 -58.22 -16.93
C SER A 397 47.74 -59.70 -17.00
N SER A 398 47.23 -60.47 -17.99
CA SER A 398 47.65 -61.87 -18.19
C SER A 398 49.05 -62.00 -18.80
N SER A 399 49.62 -63.19 -18.61
CA SER A 399 50.76 -63.74 -19.34
C SER A 399 50.46 -64.02 -20.83
N ASP A 400 49.19 -64.16 -21.17
CA ASP A 400 48.73 -64.70 -22.45
C ASP A 400 47.97 -63.64 -23.28
N PRO A 401 48.02 -63.71 -24.62
CA PRO A 401 47.34 -62.74 -25.48
C PRO A 401 45.81 -62.90 -25.41
N VAL A 402 45.09 -61.78 -25.37
CA VAL A 402 43.62 -61.77 -25.25
C VAL A 402 42.99 -61.30 -26.55
N PRO A 403 42.19 -62.15 -27.26
CA PRO A 403 41.38 -61.67 -28.37
C PRO A 403 40.26 -60.77 -27.82
N LEU A 404 40.29 -59.48 -28.17
CA LEU A 404 39.22 -58.53 -27.84
C LEU A 404 38.20 -58.40 -28.98
N GLY A 405 38.21 -59.32 -29.94
CA GLY A 405 37.31 -59.32 -31.08
C GLY A 405 35.84 -59.32 -30.63
N GLY A 406 35.08 -58.30 -31.02
CA GLY A 406 33.67 -58.17 -30.67
C GLY A 406 33.38 -57.50 -29.32
N TRP A 407 34.37 -57.36 -28.43
CA TRP A 407 34.21 -56.70 -27.12
C TRP A 407 33.80 -55.22 -27.25
N VAL A 408 33.17 -54.69 -26.20
CA VAL A 408 32.57 -53.35 -26.19
C VAL A 408 33.05 -52.54 -24.98
N VAL A 409 33.33 -51.25 -25.20
CA VAL A 409 33.39 -50.22 -24.16
C VAL A 409 32.09 -49.41 -24.24
N ARG A 410 31.32 -49.36 -23.15
CA ARG A 410 30.06 -48.61 -23.02
C ARG A 410 30.23 -47.51 -21.97
N ALA A 411 29.87 -46.27 -22.30
CA ALA A 411 29.82 -45.14 -21.36
C ALA A 411 28.36 -44.75 -21.04
N GLN A 412 28.15 -43.99 -19.96
CA GLN A 412 26.84 -43.73 -19.36
C GLN A 412 25.82 -43.10 -20.32
N MET A 413 26.27 -42.29 -21.29
CA MET A 413 25.42 -41.65 -22.31
C MET A 413 25.12 -42.56 -23.52
N ASP A 414 24.96 -43.87 -23.31
CA ASP A 414 24.79 -44.91 -24.34
C ASP A 414 25.83 -44.83 -25.48
N GLN A 415 27.06 -44.41 -25.15
CA GLN A 415 28.14 -44.30 -26.13
C GLN A 415 28.92 -45.62 -26.17
N ILE A 416 28.94 -46.24 -27.35
CA ILE A 416 29.45 -47.60 -27.56
C ILE A 416 30.64 -47.57 -28.53
N PHE A 417 31.76 -48.14 -28.09
CA PHE A 417 32.93 -48.43 -28.93
C PHE A 417 33.19 -49.94 -28.95
N ARG A 418 33.11 -50.58 -30.14
CA ARG A 418 33.37 -52.01 -30.32
C ARG A 418 34.75 -52.24 -30.93
N PHE A 419 35.52 -53.17 -30.39
CA PHE A 419 36.84 -53.53 -30.90
C PHE A 419 36.76 -54.32 -32.21
N PRO A 420 37.72 -54.15 -33.16
CA PRO A 420 37.75 -54.92 -34.40
C PRO A 420 37.86 -56.42 -34.13
N ALA A 421 37.08 -57.23 -34.87
CA ALA A 421 36.98 -58.68 -34.66
C ALA A 421 38.33 -59.45 -34.73
N THR A 422 39.32 -58.90 -35.43
CA THR A 422 40.67 -59.47 -35.59
C THR A 422 41.70 -58.95 -34.58
N TYR A 423 41.32 -58.07 -33.65
CA TYR A 423 42.27 -57.48 -32.70
C TYR A 423 42.56 -58.39 -31.51
N VAL A 424 43.85 -58.65 -31.27
CA VAL A 424 44.37 -59.43 -30.15
C VAL A 424 45.32 -58.56 -29.34
N MET A 425 44.96 -58.31 -28.08
CA MET A 425 45.75 -57.51 -27.16
C MET A 425 46.92 -58.33 -26.61
N ARG A 426 48.13 -57.75 -26.61
CA ARG A 426 49.36 -58.44 -26.17
C ARG A 426 49.37 -58.68 -24.65
N PRO A 427 50.06 -59.73 -24.15
CA PRO A 427 50.31 -59.92 -22.73
C PRO A 427 50.87 -58.66 -22.07
N GLN A 428 50.46 -58.39 -20.83
CA GLN A 428 50.95 -57.30 -19.97
C GLN A 428 50.94 -55.87 -20.58
N SER A 429 50.29 -55.68 -21.72
CA SER A 429 50.30 -54.44 -22.48
C SER A 429 49.21 -53.45 -22.05
N THR A 430 49.37 -52.18 -22.44
CA THR A 430 48.34 -51.14 -22.34
C THR A 430 47.83 -50.74 -23.73
N LEU A 431 46.51 -50.54 -23.80
CA LEU A 431 45.76 -50.16 -24.98
C LEU A 431 45.01 -48.86 -24.68
N THR A 432 45.22 -47.82 -25.49
CA THR A 432 44.57 -46.52 -25.27
C THR A 432 43.49 -46.26 -26.30
N VAL A 433 42.25 -46.08 -25.86
CA VAL A 433 41.13 -45.63 -26.68
C VAL A 433 40.96 -44.12 -26.48
N HIS A 434 41.13 -43.34 -27.55
CA HIS A 434 40.88 -41.89 -27.55
C HIS A 434 39.57 -41.58 -28.28
N SER A 435 38.74 -40.70 -27.74
CA SER A 435 37.66 -40.04 -28.49
C SER A 435 38.23 -39.03 -29.48
N SER A 436 37.72 -39.03 -30.72
CA SER A 436 38.15 -38.07 -31.75
C SER A 436 37.32 -36.79 -31.79
N LYS A 437 36.17 -36.75 -31.09
CA LYS A 437 35.16 -35.69 -31.28
C LYS A 437 35.51 -34.41 -30.53
N ARG A 438 36.20 -34.54 -29.39
CA ARG A 438 36.67 -33.43 -28.54
C ARG A 438 38.19 -33.25 -28.60
N ASN A 439 38.95 -34.33 -28.38
CA ASN A 439 40.41 -34.31 -28.42
C ASN A 439 40.94 -34.33 -29.87
N LYS A 440 40.93 -33.16 -30.53
CA LYS A 440 41.47 -32.97 -31.89
C LYS A 440 42.96 -33.36 -32.02
N ASN A 441 43.70 -33.38 -30.90
CA ASN A 441 45.12 -33.75 -30.85
C ASN A 441 45.38 -35.24 -30.59
N ALA A 442 44.34 -36.07 -30.40
CA ALA A 442 44.47 -37.48 -30.05
C ALA A 442 45.32 -38.33 -31.01
N LYS A 443 45.43 -37.93 -32.28
CA LYS A 443 46.33 -38.58 -33.26
C LYS A 443 47.82 -38.39 -32.92
N ASN A 444 48.17 -37.29 -32.26
CA ASN A 444 49.54 -36.90 -31.93
C ASN A 444 49.97 -37.35 -30.53
N GLU A 445 49.03 -37.65 -29.63
CA GLU A 445 49.31 -38.15 -28.27
C GLU A 445 49.66 -39.65 -28.22
N ARG A 446 49.69 -40.34 -29.37
CA ARG A 446 49.97 -41.78 -29.48
C ARG A 446 51.43 -42.11 -29.18
N LYS A 447 51.71 -42.87 -28.11
CA LYS A 447 53.07 -43.35 -27.82
C LYS A 447 53.49 -44.44 -28.82
N LYS A 448 54.72 -44.34 -29.34
CA LYS A 448 55.29 -45.30 -30.30
C LYS A 448 55.59 -46.64 -29.63
N GLY A 449 54.67 -47.61 -29.75
CA GLY A 449 54.80 -48.98 -29.23
C GLY A 449 53.63 -49.44 -28.36
N GLU A 450 52.81 -48.50 -27.88
CA GLU A 450 51.52 -48.79 -27.25
C GLU A 450 50.44 -48.86 -28.34
N ASP A 451 49.55 -49.85 -28.25
CA ASP A 451 48.42 -49.94 -29.18
C ASP A 451 47.41 -48.83 -28.86
N SER A 452 46.84 -48.20 -29.89
CA SER A 452 45.90 -47.09 -29.69
C SER A 452 44.81 -47.01 -30.76
N PHE A 453 43.57 -46.96 -30.30
CA PHE A 453 42.39 -46.77 -31.13
C PHE A 453 41.89 -45.32 -31.06
N LEU A 454 41.25 -44.87 -32.14
CA LEU A 454 40.58 -43.58 -32.21
C LEU A 454 39.09 -43.83 -32.48
N ALA A 455 38.26 -43.54 -31.49
CA ALA A 455 36.82 -43.74 -31.53
C ALA A 455 36.14 -42.45 -31.99
N ASN A 456 35.70 -42.41 -33.25
CA ASN A 456 35.22 -41.17 -33.87
C ASN A 456 33.79 -40.76 -33.43
N LYS A 457 33.01 -41.69 -32.86
CA LYS A 457 31.63 -41.45 -32.40
C LYS A 457 31.45 -41.46 -30.88
N PHE A 458 32.37 -42.07 -30.14
CA PHE A 458 32.36 -42.16 -28.68
C PHE A 458 32.86 -40.84 -28.06
N THR A 459 32.28 -40.43 -26.94
CA THR A 459 32.74 -39.29 -26.11
C THR A 459 32.36 -39.51 -24.66
N LEU A 460 33.25 -39.08 -23.76
CA LEU A 460 32.99 -38.99 -22.33
C LEU A 460 32.36 -37.63 -21.95
N ASN A 461 31.62 -37.61 -20.85
CA ASN A 461 31.06 -36.42 -20.23
C ASN A 461 32.10 -35.70 -19.34
N PRO A 462 32.50 -34.45 -19.63
CA PRO A 462 33.52 -33.73 -18.86
C PRO A 462 33.09 -33.36 -17.43
N LYS A 463 31.81 -33.56 -17.06
CA LYS A 463 31.32 -33.35 -15.69
C LYS A 463 31.38 -34.61 -14.80
N GLY A 464 31.65 -35.77 -15.38
CA GLY A 464 31.60 -37.07 -14.70
C GLY A 464 31.00 -38.14 -15.61
N ASP A 465 31.59 -39.34 -15.66
CA ASP A 465 31.14 -40.44 -16.51
C ASP A 465 31.42 -41.80 -15.85
N PHE A 466 30.68 -42.83 -16.28
CA PHE A 466 30.79 -44.21 -15.84
C PHE A 466 31.00 -45.12 -17.06
N VAL A 467 32.05 -45.93 -17.05
CA VAL A 467 32.44 -46.77 -18.20
C VAL A 467 32.53 -48.24 -17.80
N VAL A 468 31.94 -49.09 -18.65
CA VAL A 468 31.98 -50.55 -18.55
C VAL A 468 32.73 -51.13 -19.76
N LEU A 469 33.67 -52.02 -19.52
CA LEU A 469 34.24 -52.95 -20.50
C LEU A 469 33.44 -54.26 -20.45
N VAL A 470 32.92 -54.67 -21.60
CA VAL A 470 32.02 -55.79 -21.81
C VAL A 470 32.64 -56.78 -22.80
N ASN A 471 32.53 -58.08 -22.51
CA ASN A 471 33.02 -59.18 -23.34
C ASN A 471 32.21 -59.33 -24.65
N SER A 472 32.60 -60.26 -25.53
CA SER A 472 31.80 -60.69 -26.70
C SER A 472 30.39 -61.18 -26.33
N ASP A 473 30.25 -61.69 -25.11
CA ASP A 473 29.06 -62.42 -24.63
C ASP A 473 28.16 -61.50 -23.77
N ASP A 474 28.29 -60.19 -23.95
CA ASP A 474 27.63 -59.07 -23.22
C ASP A 474 27.79 -59.05 -21.68
N ILE A 475 28.63 -59.93 -21.11
CA ILE A 475 29.03 -59.93 -19.68
C ILE A 475 30.00 -58.76 -19.34
N PRO A 476 29.78 -57.99 -18.26
CA PRO A 476 30.68 -56.93 -17.82
C PRO A 476 31.96 -57.50 -17.16
N VAL A 477 33.13 -57.07 -17.65
CA VAL A 477 34.46 -57.54 -17.21
C VAL A 477 35.14 -56.55 -16.27
N SER A 478 34.96 -55.25 -16.50
CA SER A 478 35.59 -54.19 -15.70
C SER A 478 34.76 -52.91 -15.76
N MET A 479 34.57 -52.25 -14.63
CA MET A 479 33.80 -51.01 -14.48
C MET A 479 34.67 -49.94 -13.84
N MET A 480 34.49 -48.67 -14.22
CA MET A 480 35.19 -47.55 -13.59
C MET A 480 34.48 -46.21 -13.82
N SER A 481 34.42 -45.38 -12.78
CA SER A 481 33.87 -44.02 -12.80
C SER A 481 34.96 -42.95 -12.63
N GLU A 482 34.78 -41.78 -13.26
CA GLU A 482 35.54 -40.57 -12.95
C GLU A 482 34.57 -39.38 -12.78
N GLY A 483 34.81 -38.49 -11.82
CA GLY A 483 34.05 -37.24 -11.62
C GLY A 483 32.63 -37.35 -11.01
N LEU A 484 32.00 -38.53 -10.98
CA LEU A 484 30.64 -38.72 -10.46
C LEU A 484 30.56 -38.82 -8.92
N PRO A 485 29.43 -38.45 -8.29
CA PRO A 485 29.18 -38.68 -6.86
C PRO A 485 29.17 -40.16 -6.49
N ALA A 486 29.78 -40.50 -5.33
CA ALA A 486 29.91 -41.89 -4.86
C ALA A 486 28.58 -42.54 -4.42
N GLU A 487 27.45 -41.84 -4.52
CA GLU A 487 26.10 -42.42 -4.34
C GLU A 487 25.49 -42.78 -5.70
N GLU A 488 25.60 -41.90 -6.70
CA GLU A 488 25.22 -42.18 -8.09
C GLU A 488 26.01 -43.36 -8.67
N VAL A 489 27.34 -43.42 -8.45
CA VAL A 489 28.17 -44.55 -8.89
C VAL A 489 27.70 -45.88 -8.30
N ARG A 490 27.34 -45.91 -7.00
CA ARG A 490 26.82 -47.13 -6.35
C ARG A 490 25.41 -47.48 -6.78
N ALA A 491 24.58 -46.51 -7.17
CA ALA A 491 23.28 -46.77 -7.78
C ALA A 491 23.44 -47.43 -9.15
N ILE A 492 24.30 -46.87 -10.01
CA ILE A 492 24.60 -47.41 -11.36
C ILE A 492 25.24 -48.81 -11.29
N GLU A 493 26.17 -49.03 -10.36
CA GLU A 493 26.75 -50.36 -10.11
C GLU A 493 25.73 -51.37 -9.56
N ALA A 494 24.71 -50.93 -8.83
CA ALA A 494 23.65 -51.80 -8.31
C ALA A 494 22.59 -52.11 -9.38
N GLU A 495 22.21 -51.13 -10.20
CA GLU A 495 21.29 -51.26 -11.34
C GLU A 495 21.85 -52.24 -12.38
N LEU A 496 23.08 -52.01 -12.86
CA LEU A 496 23.77 -52.95 -13.75
C LEU A 496 23.93 -54.34 -13.12
N ARG A 497 24.11 -54.45 -11.80
CA ARG A 497 24.23 -55.76 -11.14
C ARG A 497 22.88 -56.48 -11.04
N ALA A 498 21.77 -55.77 -10.92
CA ALA A 498 20.43 -56.35 -10.94
C ALA A 498 20.09 -56.90 -12.33
N ASP A 499 20.34 -56.12 -13.39
CA ASP A 499 20.15 -56.52 -14.80
C ASP A 499 20.87 -57.84 -15.16
N PHE A 500 21.99 -58.17 -14.48
CA PHE A 500 22.75 -59.40 -14.66
C PHE A 500 22.54 -60.47 -13.58
N MET A 501 21.58 -60.29 -12.65
CA MET A 501 21.31 -61.24 -11.53
C MET A 501 19.85 -61.69 -11.43
N ASP A 502 18.89 -61.00 -12.06
CA ASP A 502 17.45 -61.35 -12.00
C ASP A 502 17.08 -62.72 -12.65
N ASP A 503 18.03 -63.39 -13.33
CA ASP A 503 17.87 -64.77 -13.85
C ASP A 503 18.29 -65.88 -12.84
N GLU A 504 18.84 -65.54 -11.66
CA GLU A 504 19.03 -66.49 -10.55
C GLU A 504 18.30 -66.05 -9.26
N VAL A 505 17.05 -66.49 -9.07
CA VAL A 505 16.57 -67.26 -7.89
C VAL A 505 15.07 -67.61 -8.02
N PRO A 506 14.67 -68.89 -7.94
CA PRO A 506 13.26 -69.30 -7.89
C PRO A 506 12.67 -69.26 -6.46
N PRO A 507 11.36 -69.07 -6.30
CA PRO A 507 10.76 -68.77 -4.98
C PRO A 507 10.46 -70.02 -4.12
N SER A 508 11.30 -70.28 -3.12
CA SER A 508 10.91 -70.85 -1.81
C SER A 508 12.08 -70.74 -0.81
N GLY A 509 11.90 -70.64 0.50
CA GLY A 509 10.65 -70.67 1.26
C GLY A 509 10.61 -71.78 2.31
N ASN A 510 11.52 -71.76 3.31
CA ASN A 510 11.32 -72.52 4.54
C ASN A 510 11.97 -71.84 5.76
N CYS A 511 11.46 -72.15 6.95
CA CYS A 511 11.94 -71.66 8.24
C CYS A 511 12.87 -72.69 8.90
N GLY A 512 13.85 -72.22 9.67
CA GLY A 512 14.71 -73.07 10.50
C GLY A 512 15.46 -72.25 11.55
N MET A 513 15.21 -72.53 12.82
CA MET A 513 16.01 -72.00 13.93
C MET A 513 17.25 -72.89 14.13
N MET A 514 18.42 -72.28 14.26
CA MET A 514 19.33 -72.43 15.42
C MET A 514 20.45 -71.39 15.38
#